data_AF-A0AAD9XWI8-F1
#
_entry.id   AF-A0AAD9XWI8-F1
#
_cell.length_a   1.000
_cell.length_b   1.000
_cell.length_c   1.000
_cell.angle_alpha   90.00
_cell.angle_beta   90.00
_cell.angle_gamma   90.00
#
_symmetry.space_group_name_H-M   'P 1'
#
loop_
_entity.id
_entity.type
_entity.pdbx_description
1 polymer ?
#
loop_
_entity_poly.entity_id
_entity_poly.type
_entity_poly.pdbx_seq_one_letter_code
_entity_poly.pdbx_strand_id
1 'polypeptide(L)'
;MRVGPFVLAADAAHCKLCNPFGGLGLTGGIVDVGGLVDCLIGLHKGKADDKILDIYSQVRREKYLQFIDPISSSNLVRMYDSDPSSLVERDDFLKAMNAAGNDPVRIKALVGGINAITYDFSQHFNVNGVAEL
;
A
#
# COMPACT_ATOMS: atom_id res chain seq x y z
N MET A 1 12.99 -4.74 5.79
CA MET A 1 11.98 -5.21 6.77
C MET A 1 12.14 -6.69 7.10
N ARG A 2 13.30 -7.29 6.79
CA ARG A 2 13.63 -8.68 7.11
C ARG A 2 15.05 -8.74 7.69
N VAL A 3 15.25 -9.53 8.73
CA VAL A 3 16.56 -9.88 9.29
C VAL A 3 16.57 -11.38 9.59
N GLY A 4 17.15 -12.18 8.69
CA GLY A 4 17.16 -13.65 8.82
C GLY A 4 15.73 -14.24 8.84
N PRO A 5 15.35 -15.02 9.87
CA PRO A 5 14.01 -15.58 10.00
C PRO A 5 12.97 -14.57 10.51
N PHE A 6 13.39 -13.36 10.89
CA PHE A 6 12.49 -12.34 11.44
C PHE A 6 11.99 -11.41 10.34
N VAL A 7 10.67 -11.26 10.25
CA VAL A 7 9.99 -10.36 9.32
C VAL A 7 9.16 -9.36 10.11
N LEU A 8 9.27 -8.08 9.76
CA LEU A 8 8.45 -7.01 10.32
C LEU A 8 7.27 -6.75 9.38
N ALA A 9 6.09 -6.50 9.94
CA ALA A 9 4.86 -6.19 9.20
C ALA A 9 4.07 -5.06 9.88
N ALA A 10 3.17 -4.45 9.11
CA ALA A 10 2.28 -3.36 9.51
C ALA A 10 3.06 -2.20 10.17
N ASP A 11 2.60 -1.74 11.34
CA ASP A 11 3.22 -0.63 12.04
C ASP A 11 4.68 -0.91 12.42
N ALA A 12 5.06 -2.16 12.67
CA ALA A 12 6.45 -2.51 12.96
C ALA A 12 7.38 -2.34 11.73
N ALA A 13 6.84 -2.40 10.51
CA ALA A 13 7.60 -2.22 9.27
C ALA A 13 7.50 -0.81 8.70
N HIS A 14 6.39 -0.11 8.95
CA HIS A 14 6.01 1.10 8.22
C HIS A 14 5.54 2.26 9.13
N CYS A 15 5.44 2.09 10.45
CA CYS A 15 5.12 3.18 11.38
C CYS A 15 6.36 4.04 11.61
N LYS A 16 6.69 4.85 10.61
CA LYS A 16 7.68 5.92 10.76
C LYS A 16 7.15 7.31 10.44
N LEU A 17 6.14 7.47 9.59
CA LEU A 17 5.68 8.83 9.18
C LEU A 17 4.21 8.92 8.72
N CYS A 18 3.37 7.89 8.90
CA CYS A 18 1.96 8.01 8.53
C CYS A 18 1.20 8.75 9.63
N ASN A 19 0.85 10.00 9.40
CA ASN A 19 -0.06 10.67 10.30
C ASN A 19 -1.44 10.02 10.14
N PRO A 20 -2.21 9.81 11.22
CA PRO A 20 -3.40 8.96 11.21
C PRO A 20 -4.54 9.55 10.36
N PHE A 21 -4.41 10.81 9.96
CA PHE A 21 -5.35 11.51 9.10
C PHE A 21 -5.23 11.02 7.65
N GLY A 22 -6.33 10.45 7.15
CA GLY A 22 -6.44 9.85 5.82
C GLY A 22 -6.66 8.33 5.82
N GLY A 23 -6.61 7.66 6.98
CA GLY A 23 -6.98 6.25 7.11
C GLY A 23 -6.05 5.25 6.40
N LEU A 24 -4.93 5.73 5.85
CA LEU A 24 -3.98 4.93 5.06
C LEU A 24 -3.16 3.95 5.89
N GLY A 25 -3.08 4.12 7.21
CA GLY A 25 -2.41 3.19 8.11
C GLY A 25 -3.14 1.85 8.22
N LEU A 26 -4.47 1.87 8.38
CA LEU A 26 -5.28 0.66 8.51
C LEU A 26 -5.34 -0.13 7.20
N THR A 27 -5.59 0.56 6.08
CA THR A 27 -5.64 -0.09 4.75
C THR A 27 -4.26 -0.59 4.34
N GLY A 28 -3.20 0.17 4.64
CA GLY A 28 -1.82 -0.24 4.46
C GLY A 28 -1.49 -1.53 5.22
N GLY A 29 -1.86 -1.60 6.51
CA GLY A 29 -1.60 -2.76 7.37
C GLY A 29 -2.37 -4.02 6.96
N ILE A 30 -3.64 -3.92 6.57
CA ILE A 30 -4.43 -5.09 6.11
C ILE A 30 -3.82 -5.70 4.85
N VAL A 31 -3.45 -4.86 3.87
CA VAL A 31 -2.81 -5.32 2.64
C VAL A 31 -1.42 -5.89 2.93
N ASP A 32 -0.70 -5.35 3.92
CA ASP A 32 0.61 -5.82 4.33
C ASP A 32 0.55 -7.24 4.89
N VAL A 33 -0.37 -7.47 5.84
CA VAL A 33 -0.57 -8.79 6.47
C VAL A 33 -1.10 -9.79 5.44
N GLY A 34 -2.01 -9.38 4.56
CA GLY A 34 -2.48 -10.23 3.46
C GLY A 34 -1.34 -10.71 2.57
N GLY A 35 -0.50 -9.80 2.10
CA GLY A 35 0.65 -10.15 1.26
C GLY A 35 1.69 -11.01 1.99
N LEU A 36 1.91 -10.77 3.29
CA LEU A 36 2.80 -11.62 4.10
C LEU A 36 2.26 -13.04 4.25
N VAL A 37 0.95 -13.20 4.49
CA VAL A 37 0.29 -14.50 4.58
C VAL A 37 0.45 -15.28 3.27
N ASP A 38 0.27 -14.61 2.12
CA ASP A 38 0.47 -15.25 0.81
C ASP A 38 1.92 -15.74 0.63
N CYS A 39 2.90 -14.93 1.02
CA CYS A 39 4.31 -15.32 0.98
C CYS A 39 4.62 -16.53 1.88
N LEU A 40 4.07 -16.54 3.10
CA LEU A 40 4.24 -17.65 4.06
C LEU A 40 3.55 -18.93 3.58
N ILE A 41 2.38 -18.83 2.95
CA ILE A 41 1.70 -19.97 2.33
C ILE A 41 2.52 -20.53 1.16
N GLY A 42 3.13 -19.65 0.35
CA GLY A 42 4.04 -20.03 -0.74
C GLY A 42 5.24 -20.83 -0.23
N LEU A 43 5.88 -20.36 0.84
CA LEU A 43 6.98 -21.07 1.50
C LEU A 43 6.56 -22.41 2.08
N HIS A 44 5.45 -22.44 2.84
CA HIS A 44 4.97 -23.67 3.48
C HIS A 44 4.58 -24.75 2.47
N LYS A 45 4.03 -24.36 1.32
CA LYS A 45 3.65 -25.29 0.25
C LYS A 45 4.81 -25.65 -0.69
N GLY A 46 6.03 -25.18 -0.41
CA GLY A 46 7.20 -25.40 -1.28
C GLY A 46 7.06 -24.76 -2.67
N LYS A 47 6.20 -23.75 -2.80
CA LYS A 47 5.92 -23.05 -4.06
C LYS A 47 6.76 -21.78 -4.23
N ALA A 48 7.51 -21.38 -3.23
CA ALA A 48 8.35 -20.20 -3.28
C ALA A 48 9.61 -20.43 -2.45
N ASP A 49 10.72 -19.85 -2.89
CA ASP A 49 11.96 -19.81 -2.12
C ASP A 49 11.92 -18.67 -1.10
N ASP A 50 12.80 -18.73 -0.13
CA ASP A 50 13.02 -17.72 0.92
C ASP A 50 13.19 -16.28 0.37
N LYS A 51 13.62 -16.15 -0.89
CA LYS A 51 13.69 -14.87 -1.63
C LYS A 51 12.35 -14.14 -1.73
N ILE A 52 11.21 -14.83 -1.60
CA ILE A 52 9.88 -14.19 -1.63
C ILE A 52 9.70 -13.19 -0.48
N LEU A 53 10.35 -13.41 0.66
CA LEU A 53 10.31 -12.49 1.80
C LEU A 53 11.13 -11.22 1.55
N ASP A 54 12.18 -11.31 0.74
CA ASP A 54 12.96 -10.15 0.32
C ASP A 54 12.16 -9.29 -0.68
N ILE A 55 11.48 -9.96 -1.62
CA ILE A 55 10.56 -9.32 -2.58
C ILE A 55 9.42 -8.63 -1.82
N TYR A 56 8.81 -9.30 -0.84
CA TYR A 56 7.82 -8.71 0.06
C TYR A 56 8.37 -7.43 0.71
N SER A 57 9.55 -7.50 1.33
CA SER A 57 10.15 -6.32 1.97
C SER A 57 10.43 -5.19 0.97
N GLN A 58 10.83 -5.48 -0.26
CA GLN A 58 11.13 -4.46 -1.26
C GLN A 58 9.86 -3.79 -1.76
N VAL A 59 8.88 -4.59 -2.19
CA VAL A 59 7.59 -4.11 -2.72
C VAL A 59 6.87 -3.25 -1.70
N ARG A 60 6.80 -3.70 -0.44
CA ARG A 60 6.09 -2.95 0.61
C ARG A 60 6.77 -1.63 0.94
N ARG A 61 8.11 -1.61 0.98
CA ARG A 61 8.87 -0.38 1.15
C ARG A 61 8.68 0.60 -0.02
N GLU A 62 8.68 0.10 -1.23
CA GLU A 62 8.46 0.91 -2.43
C GLU A 62 7.05 1.51 -2.43
N LYS A 63 6.03 0.70 -2.16
CA LYS A 63 4.64 1.16 -2.06
C LYS A 63 4.45 2.20 -0.97
N TYR A 64 5.12 2.01 0.17
CA TYR A 64 5.12 2.99 1.24
C TYR A 64 5.67 4.35 0.79
N LEU A 65 6.88 4.35 0.22
CA LEU A 65 7.57 5.58 -0.18
C LEU A 65 6.91 6.27 -1.38
N GLN A 66 6.35 5.52 -2.33
CA GLN A 66 5.78 6.07 -3.55
C GLN A 66 4.32 6.51 -3.40
N PHE A 67 3.56 5.88 -2.50
CA PHE A 67 2.12 6.13 -2.39
C PHE A 67 1.72 6.60 -0.99
N ILE A 68 2.05 5.83 0.04
CA ILE A 68 1.51 6.07 1.38
C ILE A 68 2.06 7.37 1.99
N ASP A 69 3.37 7.58 1.91
CA ASP A 69 4.07 8.75 2.45
C ASP A 69 3.64 10.08 1.77
N PRO A 70 3.67 10.22 0.43
CA PRO A 70 3.28 11.48 -0.22
C PRO A 70 1.79 11.78 -0.05
N ILE A 71 0.91 10.78 -0.10
CA ILE A 71 -0.54 11.01 0.07
C ILE A 71 -0.84 11.38 1.52
N SER A 72 -0.25 10.69 2.50
CA SER A 72 -0.43 11.03 3.91
C SER A 72 0.09 12.45 4.19
N SER A 73 1.30 12.78 3.75
CA SER A 73 1.89 14.11 3.92
C SER A 73 1.05 15.22 3.25
N SER A 74 0.58 14.98 2.02
CA SER A 74 -0.29 15.94 1.32
C SER A 74 -1.62 16.16 2.06
N ASN A 75 -2.24 15.10 2.58
CA ASN A 75 -3.47 15.23 3.37
C ASN A 75 -3.27 16.06 4.65
N LEU A 76 -2.09 16.01 5.26
CA LEU A 76 -1.79 16.86 6.42
C LEU A 76 -1.58 18.31 6.06
N VAL A 77 -0.84 18.58 5.00
CA VAL A 77 -0.63 19.94 4.52
C VAL A 77 -2.00 20.58 4.21
N ARG A 78 -2.93 19.83 3.62
CA ARG A 78 -4.31 20.28 3.39
C ARG A 78 -5.06 20.58 4.68
N MET A 79 -4.92 19.74 5.71
CA MET A 79 -5.61 19.93 6.99
C MET A 79 -5.05 21.10 7.80
N TYR A 80 -3.76 21.38 7.68
CA TYR A 80 -3.09 22.47 8.41
C TYR A 80 -3.03 23.79 7.62
N ASP A 81 -3.60 23.84 6.41
CA ASP A 81 -3.61 25.06 5.61
C ASP A 81 -4.49 26.13 6.27
N SER A 82 -3.91 27.32 6.44
CA SER A 82 -4.53 28.47 7.10
C SER A 82 -5.59 29.18 6.26
N ASP A 83 -5.73 28.88 4.96
CA ASP A 83 -6.80 29.40 4.10
C ASP A 83 -7.61 28.26 3.43
N PRO A 84 -8.60 27.69 4.16
CA PRO A 84 -9.41 26.59 3.65
C PRO A 84 -10.34 26.99 2.50
N SER A 85 -10.64 28.28 2.34
CA SER A 85 -11.52 28.81 1.29
C SER A 85 -10.90 28.67 -0.11
N SER A 86 -9.61 28.93 -0.24
CA SER A 86 -8.89 28.83 -1.51
C SER A 86 -8.32 27.45 -1.80
N LEU A 87 -8.32 26.53 -0.82
CA LEU A 87 -7.83 25.15 -0.99
C LEU A 87 -8.51 24.41 -2.14
N VAL A 88 -9.83 24.61 -2.30
CA VAL A 88 -10.61 23.95 -3.35
C VAL A 88 -10.11 24.33 -4.76
N GLU A 89 -9.58 25.54 -4.93
CA GLU A 89 -9.03 26.03 -6.20
C GLU A 89 -7.52 25.80 -6.35
N ARG A 90 -6.80 25.52 -5.27
CA ARG A 90 -5.35 25.27 -5.29
C ARG A 90 -5.03 23.77 -5.35
N ASP A 91 -5.91 22.93 -4.83
CA ASP A 91 -5.65 21.50 -4.68
C ASP A 91 -6.30 20.65 -5.77
N ASP A 92 -5.46 19.93 -6.53
CA ASP A 92 -5.90 19.13 -7.68
C ASP A 92 -6.78 17.93 -7.29
N PHE A 93 -6.66 17.41 -6.07
CA PHE A 93 -7.51 16.32 -5.60
C PHE A 93 -8.90 16.83 -5.23
N LEU A 94 -9.01 17.98 -4.56
CA LEU A 94 -10.31 18.59 -4.28
C LEU A 94 -11.02 19.04 -5.57
N LYS A 95 -10.28 19.55 -6.56
CA LYS A 95 -10.82 19.80 -7.90
C LYS A 95 -11.33 18.52 -8.56
N ALA A 96 -10.55 17.45 -8.51
CA ALA A 96 -10.95 16.16 -9.07
C ALA A 96 -12.19 15.59 -8.37
N MET A 97 -12.31 15.76 -7.05
CA MET A 97 -13.51 15.39 -6.28
C MET A 97 -14.73 16.22 -6.68
N ASN A 98 -14.60 17.55 -6.78
CA ASN A 98 -15.70 18.41 -7.21
C ASN A 98 -16.11 18.15 -8.67
N ALA A 99 -15.15 17.86 -9.55
CA ALA A 99 -15.40 17.49 -10.94
C ALA A 99 -16.00 16.08 -11.10
N ALA A 100 -15.75 15.19 -10.14
CA ALA A 100 -16.43 13.90 -10.05
C ALA A 100 -17.88 14.07 -9.60
N GLY A 101 -18.15 15.01 -8.68
CA GLY A 101 -19.51 15.32 -8.21
C GLY A 101 -20.24 14.06 -7.74
N ASN A 102 -21.39 13.77 -8.36
CA ASN A 102 -22.17 12.54 -8.12
C ASN A 102 -22.05 11.50 -9.25
N ASP A 103 -21.07 11.63 -10.17
CA ASP A 103 -20.87 10.64 -11.23
C ASP A 103 -20.25 9.36 -10.63
N PRO A 104 -21.00 8.25 -10.59
CA PRO A 104 -20.53 7.01 -9.98
C PRO A 104 -19.30 6.42 -10.68
N VAL A 105 -19.08 6.70 -11.98
CA VAL A 105 -17.93 6.19 -12.73
C VAL A 105 -16.66 6.91 -12.30
N ARG A 106 -16.72 8.24 -12.18
CA ARG A 106 -15.57 9.06 -11.74
C ARG A 106 -15.24 8.83 -10.27
N ILE A 107 -16.26 8.69 -9.41
CA ILE A 107 -16.07 8.32 -8.00
C ILE A 107 -15.39 6.95 -7.90
N LYS A 108 -15.85 5.96 -8.68
CA LYS A 108 -15.23 4.63 -8.70
C LYS A 108 -13.78 4.66 -9.17
N ALA A 109 -13.45 5.48 -10.17
CA ALA A 109 -12.06 5.66 -10.62
C ALA A 109 -11.19 6.33 -9.54
N LEU A 110 -11.71 7.34 -8.85
CA LEU A 110 -11.01 8.05 -7.78
C LEU A 110 -10.74 7.11 -6.58
N VAL A 111 -11.74 6.36 -6.14
CA VAL A 111 -11.61 5.36 -5.05
C VAL A 111 -10.71 4.20 -5.49
N GLY A 112 -10.79 3.79 -6.75
CA GLY A 112 -9.95 2.73 -7.33
C GLY A 112 -8.45 3.01 -7.26
N GLY A 113 -8.03 4.28 -7.15
CA GLY A 113 -6.63 4.66 -6.94
C GLY A 113 -6.02 4.07 -5.67
N ILE A 114 -6.82 3.76 -4.64
CA ILE A 114 -6.37 3.08 -3.41
C ILE A 114 -5.83 1.66 -3.69
N ASN A 115 -6.31 1.01 -4.76
CA ASN A 115 -5.79 -0.29 -5.16
C ASN A 115 -4.33 -0.24 -5.61
N ALA A 116 -3.74 0.94 -5.85
CA ALA A 116 -2.31 1.04 -6.13
C ALA A 116 -1.42 0.53 -4.99
N ILE A 117 -1.95 0.43 -3.77
CA ILE A 117 -1.26 -0.10 -2.58
C ILE A 117 -1.25 -1.63 -2.57
N THR A 118 -2.17 -2.29 -3.30
CA THR A 118 -2.21 -3.75 -3.39
C THR A 118 -1.12 -4.26 -4.33
N TYR A 119 -0.67 -5.47 -4.04
CA TYR A 119 0.29 -6.18 -4.85
C TYR A 119 0.02 -7.68 -4.71
N ASP A 120 -0.05 -8.37 -5.84
CA ASP A 120 -0.27 -9.81 -5.85
C ASP A 120 1.08 -10.54 -5.71
N PHE A 121 1.34 -11.17 -4.57
CA PHE A 121 2.58 -11.91 -4.35
C PHE A 121 2.55 -13.32 -4.96
N SER A 122 1.38 -13.82 -5.35
CA SER A 122 1.24 -15.16 -5.96
C SER A 122 1.91 -15.26 -7.33
N GLN A 123 2.14 -14.13 -8.01
CA GLN A 123 2.90 -14.07 -9.27
C GLN A 123 4.37 -14.55 -9.13
N HIS A 124 4.91 -14.55 -7.89
CA HIS A 124 6.26 -15.02 -7.59
C HIS A 124 6.30 -16.49 -7.18
N PHE A 125 5.17 -17.20 -7.24
CA PHE A 125 5.15 -18.63 -6.98
C PHE A 125 5.74 -19.38 -8.17
N ASN A 126 6.63 -20.34 -7.88
CA ASN A 126 7.10 -21.32 -8.83
C ASN A 126 5.92 -22.25 -9.17
N VAL A 127 5.18 -21.93 -10.23
CA VAL A 127 4.02 -22.72 -10.69
C VAL A 127 4.44 -24.06 -11.31
N ASN A 128 5.74 -24.27 -11.53
CA ASN A 128 6.30 -25.54 -11.99
C ASN A 128 6.79 -26.34 -10.78
N GLY A 129 5.89 -27.11 -10.18
CA GLY A 129 6.29 -28.25 -9.38
C GLY A 129 7.02 -29.26 -10.26
N VAL A 130 8.34 -29.14 -10.34
CA VAL A 130 9.18 -30.32 -10.53
C VAL A 130 10.03 -30.39 -9.27
N ALA A 131 9.59 -31.26 -8.37
CA ALA A 131 10.46 -31.78 -7.33
C ALA A 131 11.60 -32.52 -8.04
N GLU A 132 12.77 -31.92 -8.11
CA GLU A 132 13.99 -32.67 -8.39
C GLU A 132 14.56 -33.17 -7.05
N LEU A 133 14.30 -34.48 -6.84
CA LEU A 133 14.95 -35.49 -6.00
C LEU A 133 15.78 -35.05 -4.78
#